data_AF-A0A964EWS7-F1
#
_entry.id   AF-A0A964EWS7-F1
#
_cell.length_a   1.000
_cell.length_b   1.000
_cell.length_c   1.000
_cell.angle_alpha   90.00
_cell.angle_beta   90.00
_cell.angle_gamma   90.00
#
_symmetry.space_group_name_H-M   'P 1'
#
loop_
_entity.id
_entity.type
_entity.pdbx_description
1 polymer ?
#
loop_
_entity_poly.entity_id
_entity_poly.type
_entity_poly.pdbx_seq_one_letter_code
_entity_poly.pdbx_strand_id
1 'polypeptide(L)'
;MSHPPDPKLVTLITAIYVAHRESLLERLTRSFPGTCPGRIEDAAQQAMLIALEHAHTGPSCVRAAWARGGGAAIAQQLFNFGWRHLRGEHRLKRSRVETLAASLPARGHQEHPEGILVARHTAQAVACMLPCAARKHSKKHASTLTAALEDRLWSGDTDKDVAARHGVERSLICRARNWLHRQVGD
;
A
#
# COMPACT_ATOMS: atom_id res chain seq x y z
N MET A 1 21.29 11.29 19.93
CA MET A 1 21.71 10.48 21.09
C MET A 1 20.58 9.50 21.38
N SER A 2 20.79 8.20 21.11
CA SER A 2 19.77 7.18 21.36
C SER A 2 19.66 6.94 22.86
N HIS A 3 18.47 7.16 23.44
CA HIS A 3 18.22 6.77 24.82
C HIS A 3 18.26 5.23 24.92
N PRO A 4 18.89 4.65 25.94
CA PRO A 4 18.86 3.21 26.14
C PRO A 4 17.40 2.75 26.32
N PRO A 5 17.04 1.56 25.80
CA PRO A 5 15.70 1.02 25.99
C PRO A 5 15.37 0.95 27.47
N ASP A 6 14.13 1.26 27.81
CA ASP A 6 13.59 0.97 29.14
C ASP A 6 13.44 -0.56 29.26
N PRO A 7 14.32 -1.24 30.01
CA PRO A 7 14.35 -2.70 30.04
C PRO A 7 13.04 -3.28 30.59
N LYS A 8 12.37 -2.55 31.49
CA LYS A 8 11.08 -2.96 32.05
C LYS A 8 9.98 -2.97 30.98
N LEU A 9 9.98 -1.97 30.10
CA LEU A 9 9.01 -1.88 29.02
C LEU A 9 9.22 -2.96 27.95
N VAL A 10 10.48 -3.29 27.64
CA VAL A 10 10.82 -4.38 26.72
C VAL A 10 10.32 -5.72 27.26
N THR A 11 10.63 -6.05 28.52
CA THR A 11 10.14 -7.28 29.17
C THR A 11 8.62 -7.35 29.16
N LEU A 12 7.96 -6.22 29.47
CA LEU A 12 6.51 -6.12 29.48
C LEU A 12 5.87 -6.38 28.10
N ILE A 13 6.37 -5.74 27.05
CA ILE A 13 5.87 -5.93 25.68
C ILE A 13 6.04 -7.38 25.25
N THR A 14 7.20 -7.98 25.54
CA THR A 14 7.46 -9.39 25.23
C THR A 14 6.50 -10.33 25.95
N ALA A 15 6.27 -10.13 27.25
CA ALA A 15 5.33 -10.94 28.03
C ALA A 15 3.91 -10.85 27.47
N ILE A 16 3.46 -9.63 27.13
CA ILE A 16 2.12 -9.41 26.54
C ILE A 16 2.02 -10.05 25.15
N TYR A 17 3.06 -9.92 24.32
CA TYR A 17 3.07 -10.54 23.01
C TYR A 17 2.96 -12.07 23.11
N VAL A 18 3.74 -12.70 23.99
CA VAL A 18 3.67 -14.16 24.21
C VAL A 18 2.28 -14.57 24.70
N ALA A 19 1.74 -13.87 25.71
CA ALA A 19 0.43 -14.19 26.29
C ALA A 19 -0.73 -14.02 25.30
N HIS A 20 -0.62 -13.10 24.33
CA HIS A 20 -1.71 -12.78 23.39
C HIS A 20 -1.42 -13.20 21.94
N ARG A 21 -0.34 -13.95 21.68
CA ARG A 21 0.09 -14.30 20.31
C ARG A 21 -1.01 -15.01 19.52
N GLU A 22 -1.63 -16.03 20.09
CA GLU A 22 -2.67 -16.81 19.41
C GLU A 22 -3.88 -15.94 19.07
N SER A 23 -4.38 -15.17 20.05
CA SER A 23 -5.48 -14.23 19.83
C SER A 23 -5.14 -13.16 18.77
N LEU A 24 -3.90 -12.68 18.73
CA LEU A 24 -3.41 -11.76 17.71
C LEU A 24 -3.48 -12.40 16.31
N LEU A 25 -2.94 -13.62 16.15
CA LEU A 25 -2.95 -14.34 14.88
C LEU A 25 -4.38 -14.65 14.40
N GLU A 26 -5.26 -15.09 15.29
CA GLU A 26 -6.68 -15.32 14.98
C GLU A 26 -7.37 -14.06 14.49
N ARG A 27 -7.15 -12.93 15.19
CA ARG A 27 -7.75 -11.64 14.82
C ARG A 27 -7.23 -11.13 13.47
N LEU A 28 -5.93 -11.29 13.19
CA LEU A 28 -5.35 -10.92 11.91
C LEU A 28 -5.88 -11.80 10.79
N THR A 29 -5.95 -13.12 11.00
CA THR A 29 -6.53 -14.07 10.05
C THR A 29 -7.98 -13.71 9.71
N ARG A 30 -8.80 -13.40 10.72
CA ARG A 30 -10.19 -12.97 10.52
C ARG A 30 -10.31 -11.66 9.73
N SER A 31 -9.34 -10.75 9.90
CA SER A 31 -9.32 -9.46 9.21
C SER A 31 -8.82 -9.55 7.77
N PHE A 32 -8.07 -10.60 7.42
CA PHE A 32 -7.49 -10.81 6.10
C PHE A 32 -7.73 -12.24 5.59
N PRO A 33 -9.00 -12.64 5.38
CA PRO A 33 -9.33 -13.97 4.90
C PRO A 33 -8.70 -14.21 3.53
N GLY A 34 -7.86 -15.24 3.41
CA GLY A 34 -7.11 -15.56 2.19
C GLY A 34 -5.62 -15.18 2.21
N THR A 35 -5.14 -14.54 3.29
CA THR A 35 -3.69 -14.40 3.50
C THR A 35 -3.13 -15.73 4.02
N CYS A 36 -2.00 -16.20 3.46
CA CYS A 36 -1.40 -17.45 3.92
C CYS A 36 -0.92 -17.35 5.38
N PRO A 37 -0.95 -18.43 6.16
CA PRO A 37 -0.59 -18.41 7.58
C PRO A 37 0.79 -17.81 7.85
N GLY A 38 1.80 -18.15 7.04
CA GLY A 38 3.16 -17.61 7.20
C GLY A 38 3.20 -16.07 7.14
N ARG A 39 2.44 -15.44 6.24
CA ARG A 39 2.36 -13.97 6.19
C ARG A 39 1.65 -13.36 7.38
N ILE A 40 0.67 -14.07 7.97
CA ILE A 40 0.04 -13.64 9.21
C ILE A 40 1.04 -13.70 10.36
N GLU A 41 1.87 -14.74 10.41
CA GLU A 41 2.95 -14.87 11.39
C GLU A 41 4.03 -13.78 11.23
N ASP A 42 4.47 -13.53 10.00
CA ASP A 42 5.42 -12.46 9.68
C ASP A 42 4.88 -11.09 10.15
N ALA A 43 3.59 -10.82 9.91
CA ALA A 43 2.96 -9.58 10.34
C ALA A 43 2.89 -9.45 11.87
N ALA A 44 2.66 -10.55 12.59
CA ALA A 44 2.68 -10.55 14.05
C ALA A 44 4.10 -10.34 14.60
N GLN A 45 5.11 -10.94 13.98
CA GLN A 45 6.52 -10.72 14.34
C GLN A 45 6.94 -9.27 14.05
N GLN A 46 6.55 -8.72 12.89
CA GLN A 46 6.82 -7.33 12.55
C GLN A 46 6.14 -6.36 13.52
N ALA A 47 4.91 -6.66 13.97
CA ALA A 47 4.23 -5.88 15.00
C ALA A 47 5.02 -5.83 16.30
N MET A 48 5.62 -6.96 16.70
CA MET A 48 6.49 -7.06 17.87
C MET A 48 7.76 -6.22 17.70
N LEU A 49 8.44 -6.32 16.56
CA LEU A 49 9.64 -5.53 16.27
C LEU A 49 9.36 -4.01 16.31
N ILE A 50 8.26 -3.56 15.70
CA ILE A 50 7.83 -2.16 15.72
C ILE A 50 7.55 -1.71 17.16
N ALA A 51 6.84 -2.52 17.95
CA ALA A 51 6.55 -2.18 19.35
C ALA A 51 7.84 -2.04 20.18
N LEU A 52 8.82 -2.93 19.96
CA LEU A 52 10.13 -2.85 20.60
C LEU A 52 10.89 -1.60 20.15
N GLU A 53 10.96 -1.28 18.86
CA GLU A 53 11.62 -0.07 18.36
C GLU A 53 11.02 1.21 18.98
N HIS A 54 9.70 1.25 19.10
CA HIS A 54 8.99 2.31 19.82
C HIS A 54 9.37 2.37 21.31
N ALA A 55 9.72 1.25 21.96
CA ALA A 55 10.23 1.28 23.33
C ALA A 55 11.63 1.92 23.45
N HIS A 56 12.43 1.93 22.38
CA HIS A 56 13.78 2.50 22.35
C HIS A 56 13.80 4.01 22.05
N THR A 57 12.86 4.51 21.24
CA THR A 57 12.97 5.83 20.60
C THR A 57 12.37 7.02 21.36
N GLY A 58 11.87 6.84 22.60
CA GLY A 58 11.32 7.94 23.42
C GLY A 58 9.79 7.91 23.58
N PRO A 59 9.06 9.04 23.59
CA PRO A 59 7.62 9.06 23.89
C PRO A 59 6.86 8.27 22.83
N SER A 60 6.51 7.05 23.20
CA SER A 60 6.04 6.06 22.26
C SER A 60 4.55 5.82 22.44
N CYS A 61 3.88 5.56 21.32
CA CYS A 61 2.49 5.13 21.30
C CYS A 61 2.26 3.89 22.19
N VAL A 62 3.30 3.08 22.44
CA VAL A 62 3.28 1.93 23.35
C VAL A 62 3.23 2.37 24.82
N ARG A 63 4.07 3.33 25.25
CA ARG A 63 3.98 3.90 26.60
C ARG A 63 2.64 4.59 26.82
N ALA A 64 2.16 5.34 25.83
CA ALA A 64 0.85 5.98 25.88
C ALA A 64 -0.31 4.97 25.87
N ALA A 65 -0.16 3.81 25.22
CA ALA A 65 -1.13 2.73 25.30
C ALA A 65 -1.14 2.09 26.69
N TRP A 66 0.04 1.79 27.24
CA TRP A 66 0.20 1.26 28.59
C TRP A 66 -0.47 2.17 29.64
N ALA A 67 -0.16 3.47 29.60
CA ALA A 67 -0.73 4.43 30.54
C ALA A 67 -2.26 4.56 30.47
N ARG A 68 -2.87 4.27 29.31
CA ARG A 68 -4.32 4.39 29.10
C ARG A 68 -5.11 3.13 29.47
N GLY A 69 -4.52 1.95 29.35
CA GLY A 69 -5.29 0.70 29.46
C GLY A 69 -4.44 -0.55 29.66
N GLY A 70 -3.21 -0.40 30.14
CA GLY A 70 -2.35 -1.51 30.52
C GLY A 70 -2.08 -2.50 29.39
N GLY A 71 -2.10 -3.79 29.74
CA GLY A 71 -1.72 -4.88 28.82
C GLY A 71 -2.67 -5.03 27.64
N ALA A 72 -3.97 -4.86 27.86
CA ALA A 72 -4.98 -4.94 26.80
C ALA A 72 -4.77 -3.85 25.74
N ALA A 73 -4.39 -2.64 26.15
CA ALA A 73 -4.08 -1.55 25.23
C ALA A 73 -2.82 -1.81 24.40
N ILE A 74 -1.78 -2.44 24.99
CA ILE A 74 -0.59 -2.88 24.25
C ILE A 74 -0.94 -3.99 23.25
N ALA A 75 -1.72 -4.99 23.66
CA ALA A 75 -2.19 -6.05 22.77
C ALA A 75 -2.98 -5.49 21.58
N GLN A 76 -3.82 -4.48 21.82
CA GLN A 76 -4.52 -3.76 20.76
C GLN A 76 -3.56 -2.97 19.84
N GLN A 77 -2.47 -2.39 20.36
CA GLN A 77 -1.46 -1.75 19.52
C GLN A 77 -0.69 -2.76 18.67
N LEU A 78 -0.34 -3.92 19.22
CA LEU A 78 0.28 -5.02 18.46
C LEU A 78 -0.62 -5.45 17.29
N PHE A 79 -1.93 -5.61 17.53
CA PHE A 79 -2.89 -5.83 16.45
C PHE A 79 -2.89 -4.70 15.42
N ASN A 80 -2.90 -3.45 15.85
CA ASN A 80 -2.90 -2.31 14.92
C ASN A 80 -1.62 -2.27 14.05
N PHE A 81 -0.46 -2.61 14.61
CA PHE A 81 0.79 -2.69 13.85
C PHE A 81 0.74 -3.82 12.83
N GLY A 82 0.36 -5.04 13.24
CA GLY A 82 0.23 -6.17 12.32
C GLY A 82 -0.81 -5.93 11.23
N TRP A 83 -1.94 -5.32 11.58
CA TRP A 83 -2.98 -4.95 10.63
C TRP A 83 -2.49 -3.88 9.64
N ARG A 84 -1.76 -2.86 10.10
CA ARG A 84 -1.15 -1.85 9.21
C ARG A 84 -0.09 -2.46 8.31
N HIS A 85 0.70 -3.40 8.81
CA HIS A 85 1.70 -4.11 8.02
C HIS A 85 1.02 -4.92 6.90
N LEU A 86 0.05 -5.78 7.23
CA LEU A 86 -0.71 -6.55 6.24
C LEU A 86 -1.47 -5.64 5.27
N ARG A 87 -2.14 -4.60 5.77
CA ARG A 87 -2.81 -3.62 4.90
C ARG A 87 -1.81 -2.92 4.01
N GLY A 88 -0.61 -2.63 4.50
CA GLY A 88 0.51 -2.10 3.73
C GLY A 88 0.92 -3.06 2.63
N GLU A 89 1.09 -4.35 2.92
CA GLU A 89 1.41 -5.37 1.91
C GLU A 89 0.30 -5.55 0.87
N HIS A 90 -0.97 -5.61 1.31
CA HIS A 90 -2.12 -5.71 0.41
C HIS A 90 -2.27 -4.44 -0.41
N ARG A 91 -2.00 -3.27 0.18
CA ARG A 91 -1.90 -2.01 -0.54
C ARG A 91 -0.71 -2.01 -1.48
N LEU A 92 0.42 -2.63 -1.16
CA LEU A 92 1.61 -2.76 -2.01
C LEU A 92 1.45 -3.84 -3.08
N LYS A 93 0.53 -4.79 -2.95
CA LYS A 93 0.10 -5.68 -4.04
C LYS A 93 -0.82 -4.94 -4.98
N ARG A 94 -1.85 -4.30 -4.43
CA ARG A 94 -2.77 -3.43 -5.19
C ARG A 94 -2.02 -2.27 -5.82
N SER A 95 -1.02 -1.75 -5.13
CA SER A 95 -0.15 -0.69 -5.58
C SER A 95 1.08 -1.22 -6.29
N ARG A 96 1.52 -2.47 -6.26
CA ARG A 96 2.48 -2.96 -7.27
C ARG A 96 1.78 -3.04 -8.62
N VAL A 97 0.49 -3.40 -8.62
CA VAL A 97 -0.37 -3.25 -9.79
C VAL A 97 -0.63 -1.77 -10.12
N GLU A 98 -0.86 -0.89 -9.12
CA GLU A 98 -1.01 0.55 -9.38
C GLU A 98 0.32 1.27 -9.68
N THR A 99 1.47 0.79 -9.22
CA THR A 99 2.84 1.33 -9.38
C THR A 99 3.41 0.77 -10.67
N LEU A 100 3.13 -0.48 -11.08
CA LEU A 100 3.34 -0.88 -12.48
C LEU A 100 2.47 -0.07 -13.44
N ALA A 101 1.32 0.44 -12.99
CA ALA A 101 0.46 1.33 -13.77
C ALA A 101 0.71 2.84 -13.54
N ALA A 102 1.47 3.25 -12.53
CA ALA A 102 1.72 4.65 -12.15
C ALA A 102 3.20 5.05 -12.13
N SER A 103 4.14 4.11 -12.25
CA SER A 103 5.60 4.36 -12.39
C SER A 103 6.03 4.42 -13.83
N LEU A 104 5.09 4.54 -14.76
CA LEU A 104 5.42 4.42 -16.16
C LEU A 104 6.11 5.66 -16.74
N PRO A 105 6.29 6.77 -16.00
CA PRO A 105 7.67 7.28 -15.88
C PRO A 105 7.97 8.20 -14.67
N ALA A 106 7.02 8.46 -13.77
CA ALA A 106 7.19 9.55 -12.81
C ALA A 106 7.88 9.09 -11.50
N ARG A 107 9.20 9.33 -11.48
CA ARG A 107 10.11 9.37 -10.32
C ARG A 107 10.95 8.10 -10.08
N GLY A 108 12.18 8.16 -10.59
CA GLY A 108 13.38 7.80 -9.83
C GLY A 108 13.56 6.33 -9.47
N HIS A 109 13.82 5.48 -10.47
CA HIS A 109 14.43 4.16 -10.24
C HIS A 109 15.84 4.15 -10.83
N GLN A 110 16.81 4.68 -10.07
CA GLN A 110 18.23 4.65 -10.43
C GLN A 110 18.95 3.36 -10.02
N GLU A 111 18.28 2.40 -9.37
CA GLU A 111 19.00 1.30 -8.70
C GLU A 111 18.86 -0.09 -9.35
N HIS A 112 17.90 -0.32 -10.28
CA HIS A 112 17.71 -1.65 -10.89
C HIS A 112 17.32 -1.59 -12.38
N PRO A 113 18.23 -1.89 -13.33
CA PRO A 113 17.97 -1.80 -14.78
C PRO A 113 16.91 -2.80 -15.28
N GLU A 114 16.83 -3.98 -14.66
CA GLU A 114 15.82 -5.01 -14.93
C GLU A 114 14.39 -4.47 -14.74
N GLY A 115 14.16 -3.71 -13.66
CA GLY A 115 12.85 -3.12 -13.35
C GLY A 115 12.41 -2.03 -14.34
N ILE A 116 13.38 -1.34 -14.96
CA ILE A 116 13.12 -0.31 -15.97
C ILE A 116 12.58 -0.95 -17.26
N LEU A 117 13.14 -2.09 -17.68
CA LEU A 117 12.68 -2.80 -18.88
C LEU A 117 11.28 -3.36 -18.71
N VAL A 118 11.00 -4.00 -17.57
CA VAL A 118 9.67 -4.52 -17.25
C VAL A 118 8.64 -3.40 -17.22
N ALA A 119 8.94 -2.29 -16.52
CA ALA A 119 8.07 -1.13 -16.50
C ALA A 119 7.81 -0.61 -17.91
N ARG A 120 8.85 -0.40 -18.73
CA ARG A 120 8.69 0.07 -20.12
C ARG A 120 7.82 -0.86 -20.97
N HIS A 121 8.01 -2.18 -20.87
CA HIS A 121 7.18 -3.15 -21.56
C HIS A 121 5.72 -3.11 -21.10
N THR A 122 5.47 -3.00 -19.79
CA THR A 122 4.12 -2.83 -19.25
C THR A 122 3.49 -1.51 -19.72
N ALA A 123 4.25 -0.42 -19.79
CA ALA A 123 3.78 0.85 -20.34
C ALA A 123 3.32 0.74 -21.78
N GLN A 124 4.12 0.08 -22.62
CA GLN A 124 3.80 -0.12 -24.03
C GLN A 124 2.55 -0.99 -24.19
N ALA A 125 2.42 -2.06 -23.39
CA ALA A 125 1.21 -2.88 -23.39
C ALA A 125 -0.04 -2.08 -22.97
N VAL A 126 0.06 -1.25 -21.93
CA VAL A 126 -1.03 -0.37 -21.48
C VAL A 126 -1.37 0.69 -22.53
N ALA A 127 -0.35 1.30 -23.16
CA ALA A 127 -0.52 2.31 -24.20
C ALA A 127 -1.37 1.77 -25.38
N CYS A 128 -1.11 0.53 -25.81
CA CYS A 128 -1.90 -0.13 -26.85
C CYS A 128 -3.39 -0.31 -26.50
N MET A 129 -3.75 -0.34 -25.22
CA MET A 129 -5.12 -0.54 -24.75
C MET A 129 -5.88 0.78 -24.49
N LEU A 130 -5.21 1.93 -24.49
CA LEU A 130 -5.84 3.23 -24.22
C LEU A 130 -6.98 3.57 -25.20
N PRO A 131 -6.88 3.32 -26.51
CA PRO A 131 -7.99 3.55 -27.44
C PRO A 131 -9.23 2.70 -27.10
N CYS A 132 -9.03 1.46 -26.66
CA CYS A 132 -10.11 0.56 -26.25
C CYS A 132 -10.80 1.06 -24.97
N ALA A 133 -10.01 1.46 -23.97
CA ALA A 133 -10.51 2.02 -22.72
C ALA A 133 -11.32 3.30 -22.97
N ALA A 134 -10.81 4.19 -23.83
CA ALA A 134 -11.46 5.44 -24.17
C ALA A 134 -12.79 5.21 -24.90
N ARG A 135 -12.83 4.34 -25.93
CA ARG A 135 -14.05 4.00 -26.67
C ARG A 135 -15.13 3.36 -25.79
N LYS A 136 -14.72 2.56 -24.79
CA LYS A 136 -15.63 1.92 -23.84
C LYS A 136 -16.36 2.93 -22.95
N HIS A 137 -15.67 4.00 -22.55
CA HIS A 137 -16.19 4.96 -21.56
C HIS A 137 -16.67 6.28 -22.16
N SER A 138 -16.26 6.62 -23.38
CA SER A 138 -16.79 7.77 -24.13
C SER A 138 -16.61 7.58 -25.63
N LYS A 139 -17.71 7.34 -26.36
CA LYS A 139 -17.67 7.30 -27.83
C LYS A 139 -17.45 8.69 -28.45
N LYS A 140 -18.06 9.73 -27.84
CA LYS A 140 -18.02 11.11 -28.35
C LYS A 140 -16.66 11.80 -28.13
N HIS A 141 -15.96 11.44 -27.05
CA HIS A 141 -14.68 12.05 -26.68
C HIS A 141 -13.53 11.03 -26.65
N ALA A 142 -13.63 9.97 -27.45
CA ALA A 142 -12.67 8.87 -27.41
C ALA A 142 -11.23 9.35 -27.67
N SER A 143 -11.02 10.19 -28.68
CA SER A 143 -9.68 10.72 -29.02
C SER A 143 -9.10 11.59 -27.91
N THR A 144 -9.89 12.53 -27.37
CA THR A 144 -9.47 13.41 -26.27
C THR A 144 -9.20 12.61 -24.99
N LEU A 145 -10.02 11.59 -24.70
CA LEU A 145 -9.82 10.72 -23.54
C LEU A 145 -8.58 9.81 -23.73
N THR A 146 -8.29 9.35 -24.94
CA THR A 146 -7.03 8.65 -25.23
C THR A 146 -5.83 9.53 -24.98
N ALA A 147 -5.81 10.77 -25.49
CA ALA A 147 -4.72 11.72 -25.26
C ALA A 147 -4.54 12.06 -23.77
N ALA A 148 -5.64 12.22 -23.03
CA ALA A 148 -5.60 12.42 -21.59
C ALA A 148 -5.06 11.20 -20.83
N LEU A 149 -5.39 9.99 -21.26
CA LEU A 149 -4.88 8.76 -20.64
C LEU A 149 -3.38 8.56 -20.95
N GLU A 150 -2.93 8.90 -22.16
CA GLU A 150 -1.52 8.88 -22.54
C GLU A 150 -0.73 9.88 -21.71
N ASP A 151 -1.19 11.14 -21.62
CA ASP A 151 -0.57 12.14 -20.75
C ASP A 151 -0.53 11.63 -19.32
N ARG A 152 -1.65 11.14 -18.78
CA ARG A 152 -1.71 10.61 -17.41
C ARG A 152 -0.71 9.48 -17.17
N LEU A 153 -0.47 8.64 -18.18
CA LEU A 153 0.49 7.55 -18.13
C LEU A 153 1.92 8.09 -18.03
N TRP A 154 2.26 9.14 -18.77
CA TRP A 154 3.63 9.66 -18.94
C TRP A 154 3.99 10.89 -18.09
N SER A 155 3.05 11.65 -17.57
CA SER A 155 3.36 12.81 -16.72
C SER A 155 3.46 12.46 -15.23
N GLY A 156 2.74 11.42 -14.80
CA GLY A 156 2.57 11.10 -13.37
C GLY A 156 1.71 12.11 -12.60
N ASP A 157 1.12 13.08 -13.28
CA ASP A 157 0.23 14.07 -12.71
C ASP A 157 -1.07 13.45 -12.19
N THR A 158 -1.82 14.19 -11.37
CA THR A 158 -3.10 13.67 -10.85
C THR A 158 -4.17 13.64 -11.94
N ASP A 159 -5.18 12.77 -11.78
CA ASP A 159 -6.31 12.69 -12.71
C ASP A 159 -7.03 14.04 -12.85
N LYS A 160 -6.98 14.89 -11.82
CA LYS A 160 -7.60 16.22 -11.83
C LYS A 160 -6.83 17.18 -12.74
N ASP A 161 -5.50 17.16 -12.67
CA ASP A 161 -4.64 18.07 -13.44
C ASP A 161 -4.68 17.70 -14.92
N VAL A 162 -4.63 16.41 -15.23
CA VAL A 162 -4.75 15.92 -16.60
C VAL A 162 -6.15 16.15 -17.17
N ALA A 163 -7.20 15.95 -16.37
CA ALA A 163 -8.58 16.28 -16.75
C ALA A 163 -8.73 17.75 -17.17
N ALA A 164 -8.18 18.66 -16.36
CA ALA A 164 -8.21 20.09 -16.65
C ALA A 164 -7.43 20.45 -17.93
N ARG A 165 -6.25 19.84 -18.13
CA ARG A 165 -5.39 20.08 -19.30
C ARG A 165 -6.03 19.65 -20.62
N HIS A 166 -6.74 18.51 -20.61
CA HIS A 166 -7.34 17.93 -21.82
C HIS A 166 -8.84 18.22 -21.97
N GLY A 167 -9.43 19.00 -21.07
CA GLY A 167 -10.85 19.36 -21.13
C GLY A 167 -11.79 18.15 -21.02
N VAL A 168 -11.39 17.10 -20.30
CA VAL A 168 -12.18 15.88 -20.09
C VAL A 168 -12.66 15.78 -18.65
N GLU A 169 -13.82 15.17 -18.45
CA GLU A 169 -14.33 14.93 -17.11
C GLU A 169 -13.40 13.96 -16.36
N ARG A 170 -12.95 14.35 -15.16
CA ARG A 170 -12.12 13.50 -14.30
C ARG A 170 -12.70 12.09 -14.11
N SER A 171 -14.03 11.97 -14.01
CA SER A 171 -14.68 10.67 -13.80
C SER A 171 -14.45 9.70 -14.97
N LEU A 172 -14.33 10.20 -16.20
CA LEU A 172 -14.05 9.38 -17.39
C LEU A 172 -12.62 8.82 -17.34
N ILE A 173 -11.64 9.65 -16.96
CA ILE A 173 -10.25 9.21 -16.77
C ILE A 173 -10.20 8.13 -15.68
N CYS A 174 -10.83 8.36 -14.53
CA CYS A 174 -10.86 7.38 -13.45
C CYS A 174 -11.51 6.05 -13.87
N ARG A 175 -12.64 6.08 -14.59
CA ARG A 175 -13.35 4.87 -15.06
C ARG A 175 -12.52 4.10 -16.08
N ALA A 176 -11.93 4.78 -17.05
CA ALA A 176 -11.10 4.15 -18.08
C ALA A 176 -9.83 3.53 -17.48
N ARG A 177 -9.17 4.22 -16.53
CA ARG A 177 -8.03 3.67 -15.79
C ARG A 177 -8.42 2.44 -14.98
N ASN A 178 -9.53 2.50 -14.24
CA ASN A 178 -10.04 1.36 -13.47
C ASN A 178 -10.43 0.17 -14.36
N TRP A 179 -10.82 0.41 -15.61
CA TRP A 179 -11.00 -0.65 -16.59
C TRP A 179 -9.66 -1.24 -17.03
N LEU A 180 -8.67 -0.42 -17.40
CA LEU A 180 -7.33 -0.87 -17.78
C LEU A 180 -6.67 -1.73 -16.68
N HIS A 181 -6.78 -1.31 -15.41
CA HIS A 181 -6.26 -2.11 -14.29
C HIS A 181 -6.88 -3.50 -14.20
N ARG A 182 -8.16 -3.65 -14.54
CA ARG A 182 -8.85 -4.95 -14.57
C ARG A 182 -8.50 -5.79 -15.80
N GLN A 183 -7.81 -5.24 -16.80
CA GLN A 183 -7.37 -6.00 -17.97
C GLN A 183 -5.90 -6.42 -17.87
N VAL A 184 -5.12 -5.75 -17.02
CA VAL A 184 -3.69 -6.04 -16.76
C VAL A 184 -3.50 -6.88 -15.49
N GLY A 185 -4.49 -6.90 -14.60
CA GLY A 185 -4.44 -7.63 -13.32
C GLY A 185 -4.97 -9.07 -13.39
N ASP A 186 -5.42 -9.53 -14.56
CA ASP A 186 -5.74 -10.93 -14.90
C ASP A 186 -4.60 -11.50 -15.75
#